data_AF-A0AAV2NBH3-F1
#
_entry.id   AF-A0AAV2NBH3-F1
#
_cell.length_a   1.000
_cell.length_b   1.000
_cell.length_c   1.000
_cell.angle_alpha   90.00
_cell.angle_beta   90.00
_cell.angle_gamma   90.00
#
_symmetry.space_group_name_H-M   'P 1'
#
loop_
_entity.id
_entity.type
_entity.pdbx_description
1 polymer ?
#
loop_
_entity_poly.entity_id
_entity_poly.type
_entity_poly.pdbx_seq_one_letter_code
_entity_poly.pdbx_strand_id
1 'polypeptide(L)'
;MKRLRSRQVPTQLPVLKKQTHTYDPAQYKKMMEAFQILEKFFEGHDYVAGHNLTIADLSLVSSVTTAEAVEFHLKDYENVSNWLEKVQIFAPGYEKVNGEPWAMFK
;
A
#
# COMPACT_ATOMS: atom_id res chain seq x y z
N MET A 1 19.82 18.21 -29.07
CA MET A 1 19.64 17.83 -27.65
C MET A 1 18.60 16.71 -27.56
N LYS A 2 19.02 15.45 -27.34
CA LYS A 2 18.09 14.35 -27.06
C LYS A 2 17.71 14.49 -25.58
N ARG A 3 16.46 14.86 -25.28
CA ARG A 3 15.94 14.78 -23.91
C ARG A 3 16.21 13.36 -23.44
N LEU A 4 16.98 13.21 -22.36
CA LEU A 4 17.04 11.97 -21.60
C LEU A 4 15.61 11.70 -21.18
N ARG A 5 14.93 10.80 -21.91
CA ARG A 5 13.73 10.16 -21.39
C ARG A 5 14.23 9.39 -20.18
N SER A 6 14.12 10.02 -19.00
CA SER A 6 14.20 9.35 -17.72
C SER A 6 13.52 8.00 -17.90
N ARG A 7 14.22 6.89 -17.66
CA ARG A 7 13.61 5.56 -17.64
C ARG A 7 12.30 5.71 -16.88
N GLN A 8 11.17 5.67 -17.58
CA GLN A 8 9.88 5.67 -16.93
C GLN A 8 9.86 4.32 -16.25
N VAL A 9 10.27 4.27 -14.98
CA VAL A 9 10.03 3.08 -14.19
C VAL A 9 8.52 2.92 -14.23
N PRO A 10 7.99 1.81 -14.76
CA PRO A 10 6.55 1.60 -14.84
C PRO A 10 6.05 1.60 -13.39
N THR A 11 5.39 2.68 -13.00
CA THR A 11 4.87 2.93 -11.65
C THR A 11 3.44 3.46 -11.75
N GLN A 12 2.63 3.23 -10.72
CA GLN A 12 1.23 3.70 -10.64
C GLN A 12 1.10 5.22 -10.43
N LEU A 13 2.22 5.95 -10.42
CA LEU A 13 2.27 7.40 -10.17
C LEU A 13 1.37 8.22 -11.11
N PRO A 14 1.20 7.91 -12.42
CA PRO A 14 0.28 8.66 -13.26
C PRO A 14 -1.18 8.51 -12.83
N VAL A 15 -1.59 7.32 -12.37
CA VAL A 15 -2.95 7.09 -11.84
C VAL A 15 -3.14 7.86 -10.55
N LEU A 16 -2.18 7.74 -9.63
CA LEU A 16 -2.18 8.45 -8.35
C LEU A 16 -2.24 9.98 -8.52
N LYS A 17 -1.53 10.51 -9.53
CA LYS A 17 -1.54 11.94 -9.87
C LYS A 17 -2.77 12.38 -10.66
N LYS A 18 -3.77 11.51 -10.84
CA LYS A 18 -4.98 11.75 -11.64
C LYS A 18 -4.66 12.19 -13.07
N GLN A 19 -3.50 11.78 -13.60
CA GLN A 19 -3.07 12.07 -14.98
C GLN A 19 -3.67 11.05 -15.97
N THR A 20 -4.08 9.89 -15.47
CA THR A 20 -4.78 8.84 -16.20
C THR A 20 -5.71 8.09 -15.25
N HIS A 21 -6.78 7.49 -15.79
CA HIS A 21 -7.70 6.62 -15.06
C HIS A 21 -7.52 5.13 -15.41
N THR A 22 -6.50 4.80 -16.22
CA THR A 22 -6.24 3.44 -16.65
C THR A 22 -4.95 2.91 -16.05
N TYR A 23 -5.01 1.71 -15.47
CA TYR A 23 -3.84 0.98 -15.03
C TYR A 23 -3.07 0.38 -16.19
N ASP A 24 -1.74 0.31 -16.05
CA ASP A 24 -0.94 -0.62 -16.83
C ASP A 24 -1.22 -2.04 -16.31
N PRO A 25 -1.77 -2.95 -17.14
CA PRO A 25 -2.14 -4.30 -16.69
C PRO A 25 -0.96 -5.09 -16.10
N ALA A 26 0.25 -4.90 -16.63
CA ALA A 26 1.43 -5.60 -16.13
C ALA A 26 1.83 -5.10 -14.73
N GLN A 27 1.63 -3.81 -14.45
CA GLN A 27 1.89 -3.25 -13.13
C GLN A 27 0.79 -3.60 -12.13
N TYR A 28 -0.47 -3.60 -12.56
CA TYR A 28 -1.59 -4.04 -11.72
C TYR A 28 -1.40 -5.50 -11.30
N LYS A 29 -0.98 -6.37 -12.23
CA LYS A 29 -0.64 -7.76 -11.91
C LYS A 29 0.45 -7.89 -10.85
N LYS A 30 1.54 -7.12 -10.97
CA LYS A 30 2.61 -7.10 -9.95
C LYS A 30 2.13 -6.61 -8.59
N MET A 31 1.19 -5.66 -8.56
CA MET A 31 0.58 -5.19 -7.33
C MET A 31 -0.25 -6.32 -6.68
N MET A 32 -1.09 -7.02 -7.45
CA MET A 32 -1.80 -8.20 -6.94
C MET A 32 -0.84 -9.27 -6.39
N GLU A 33 0.22 -9.60 -7.12
CA GLU A 33 1.24 -10.57 -6.68
C GLU A 33 1.92 -10.12 -5.36
N ALA A 34 2.20 -8.83 -5.21
CA ALA A 34 2.77 -8.28 -3.98
C ALA A 34 1.80 -8.37 -2.78
N PHE A 35 0.52 -8.09 -2.99
CA PHE A 35 -0.50 -8.24 -1.95
C PHE A 35 -0.75 -9.72 -1.60
N GLN A 36 -0.64 -10.64 -2.55
CA GLN A 36 -0.67 -12.08 -2.26
C GLN A 36 0.52 -12.53 -1.40
N ILE A 37 1.70 -11.94 -1.58
CA ILE A 37 2.86 -12.20 -0.71
C ILE A 37 2.62 -11.61 0.68
N LEU A 38 2.13 -10.38 0.76
CA LEU A 38 1.85 -9.72 2.02
C LEU A 38 0.79 -10.46 2.84
N GLU A 39 -0.29 -10.92 2.19
CA GLU A 39 -1.32 -11.77 2.81
C GLU A 39 -0.71 -12.98 3.52
N LYS A 40 0.28 -13.63 2.88
CA LYS A 40 0.98 -14.79 3.46
C LYS A 40 1.87 -14.45 4.65
N PHE A 41 2.38 -13.23 4.77
CA PHE A 41 3.19 -12.84 5.93
C PHE A 41 2.40 -12.88 7.24
N PHE A 42 1.07 -12.82 7.15
CA PHE A 42 0.18 -12.87 8.29
C PHE A 42 -0.31 -14.29 8.62
N GLU A 43 0.09 -15.32 7.86
CA GLU A 43 -0.23 -16.71 8.18
C GLU A 43 0.44 -17.12 9.52
N GLY A 44 -0.34 -17.09 10.60
CA GLY A 44 0.13 -17.39 11.96
C GLY A 44 0.77 -16.21 12.69
N HIS A 45 0.67 -14.98 12.16
CA HIS A 45 1.29 -13.77 12.70
C HIS A 45 0.26 -12.64 12.83
N ASP A 46 0.40 -11.78 13.86
CA ASP A 46 -0.48 -10.63 14.06
C ASP A 46 -0.04 -9.38 13.29
N TYR A 47 1.26 -9.30 13.01
CA TYR A 47 1.97 -8.19 12.39
C TYR A 47 2.95 -8.75 11.35
N VAL A 48 3.46 -7.89 10.48
CA VAL A 48 4.23 -8.27 9.28
C VAL A 48 5.41 -9.19 9.60
N ALA A 49 6.03 -9.00 10.76
CA ALA A 49 7.24 -9.72 11.16
C ALA A 49 7.08 -10.60 12.42
N GLY A 50 5.85 -10.86 12.88
CA GLY A 50 5.65 -11.57 14.16
C GLY A 50 4.34 -11.29 14.86
N HIS A 51 4.33 -11.54 16.17
CA HIS A 51 3.20 -11.24 17.06
C HIS A 51 3.20 -9.82 17.63
N ASN A 52 4.23 -9.01 17.32
CA ASN A 52 4.39 -7.66 17.85
C ASN A 52 4.54 -6.65 16.72
N LEU A 53 4.04 -5.44 16.94
CA LEU A 53 4.23 -4.31 16.03
C LEU A 53 5.73 -4.00 15.86
N THR A 54 6.17 -3.83 14.62
CA THR A 54 7.57 -3.52 14.29
C THR A 54 7.67 -2.36 13.29
N ILE A 55 8.92 -1.95 12.99
CA ILE A 55 9.19 -1.00 11.90
C ILE A 55 8.71 -1.49 10.53
N ALA A 56 8.53 -2.81 10.33
CA ALA A 56 8.01 -3.35 9.08
C ALA A 56 6.56 -2.92 8.85
N ASP A 57 5.74 -2.97 9.91
CA ASP A 57 4.34 -2.56 9.86
C ASP A 57 4.20 -1.06 9.58
N LEU A 58 4.98 -0.25 10.31
CA LEU A 58 5.00 1.21 10.16
C LEU A 58 5.45 1.64 8.76
N SER A 59 6.38 0.90 8.15
CA SER A 59 6.81 1.17 6.78
C SER A 59 5.73 0.80 5.76
N LEU A 60 5.10 -0.37 5.92
CA LEU A 60 4.16 -0.91 4.93
C LEU A 60 2.79 -0.24 4.96
N VAL A 61 2.35 0.28 6.12
CA VAL A 61 1.00 0.86 6.23
C VAL A 61 0.79 2.04 5.28
N SER A 62 1.82 2.84 5.03
CA SER A 62 1.79 3.92 4.04
C SER A 62 1.57 3.41 2.62
N SER A 63 2.19 2.28 2.27
CA SER A 63 2.08 1.67 0.95
C SER A 63 0.69 1.05 0.74
N VAL A 64 0.16 0.39 1.78
CA VAL A 64 -1.17 -0.25 1.74
C VAL A 64 -2.29 0.79 1.68
N THR A 65 -2.23 1.86 2.49
CA THR A 65 -3.20 2.97 2.40
C THR A 65 -3.11 3.71 1.08
N THR A 66 -1.93 3.86 0.48
CA THR A 66 -1.80 4.42 -0.88
C THR A 66 -2.47 3.54 -1.94
N ALA A 67 -2.55 2.22 -1.75
CA ALA A 67 -3.25 1.35 -2.68
C ALA A 67 -4.76 1.64 -2.71
N GLU A 68 -5.36 2.09 -1.61
CA GLU A 68 -6.75 2.54 -1.57
C GLU A 68 -6.98 3.77 -2.48
N ALA A 69 -5.97 4.63 -2.64
CA ALA A 69 -6.02 5.83 -3.49
C ALA A 69 -6.18 5.52 -4.97
N VAL A 70 -5.71 4.34 -5.36
CA VAL A 70 -5.83 3.81 -6.71
C VAL A 70 -6.91 2.73 -6.76
N GLU A 71 -7.94 2.85 -5.92
CA GLU A 71 -9.13 2.00 -5.90
C GLU A 71 -8.80 0.50 -5.86
N PHE A 72 -7.66 0.12 -5.27
CA PHE A 72 -7.27 -1.27 -5.17
C PHE A 72 -8.17 -1.98 -4.16
N HIS A 73 -8.66 -3.16 -4.52
CA HIS A 73 -9.61 -3.94 -3.73
C HIS A 73 -8.91 -4.65 -2.56
N LEU A 74 -8.59 -3.91 -1.49
CA LEU A 74 -7.97 -4.48 -0.28
C LEU A 74 -8.81 -5.60 0.36
N LYS A 75 -10.13 -5.54 0.21
CA LYS A 75 -11.08 -6.54 0.74
C LYS A 75 -10.87 -7.95 0.17
N ASP A 76 -10.15 -8.08 -0.94
CA ASP A 76 -9.78 -9.39 -1.50
C ASP A 76 -8.64 -10.06 -0.69
N TYR A 77 -8.06 -9.35 0.27
CA TYR A 77 -6.94 -9.76 1.12
C TYR A 77 -7.35 -9.58 2.60
N GLU A 78 -7.96 -10.62 3.17
CA GLU A 78 -8.59 -10.56 4.49
C GLU A 78 -7.57 -10.27 5.59
N ASN A 79 -6.42 -10.95 5.60
CA ASN A 79 -5.41 -10.73 6.62
C ASN A 79 -4.78 -9.35 6.51
N VAL A 80 -4.53 -8.85 5.29
CA VAL A 80 -4.07 -7.47 5.07
C VAL A 80 -5.09 -6.46 5.59
N SER A 81 -6.38 -6.67 5.32
CA SER A 81 -7.45 -5.78 5.79
C SER A 81 -7.52 -5.74 7.32
N ASN A 82 -7.51 -6.92 7.96
CA ASN A 82 -7.51 -7.04 9.42
C ASN A 82 -6.26 -6.41 10.06
N TRP A 83 -5.09 -6.61 9.44
CA TRP A 83 -3.84 -6.00 9.89
C TRP A 83 -3.88 -4.46 9.76
N LEU A 84 -4.42 -3.92 8.67
CA LEU A 84 -4.54 -2.48 8.47
C LEU A 84 -5.38 -1.84 9.58
N GLU A 85 -6.52 -2.44 9.92
CA GLU A 85 -7.38 -2.00 11.04
C GLU A 85 -6.62 -2.03 12.38
N LYS A 86 -5.87 -3.12 12.66
CA LYS A 86 -5.04 -3.21 13.87
C LYS A 86 -4.00 -2.08 13.91
N VAL A 87 -3.27 -1.83 12.82
CA VAL A 87 -2.24 -0.78 12.77
C VAL A 87 -2.87 0.61 12.95
N GLN A 88 -4.02 0.87 12.34
CA GLN A 88 -4.76 2.13 12.51
C GLN A 88 -5.10 2.43 13.98
N ILE A 89 -5.45 1.39 14.75
CA ILE A 89 -5.85 1.52 16.15
C ILE A 89 -4.65 1.56 17.10
N PHE A 90 -3.67 0.69 16.89
CA PHE A 90 -2.64 0.40 17.90
C PHE A 90 -1.27 1.01 17.60
N ALA A 91 -0.97 1.41 16.36
CA ALA A 91 0.35 1.96 16.05
C ALA A 91 0.49 3.39 16.61
N PRO A 92 1.50 3.65 17.47
CA PRO A 92 1.70 4.96 18.05
C PRO A 92 1.87 6.04 16.98
N GLY A 93 1.04 7.08 17.06
CA GLY A 93 1.11 8.24 16.15
C GLY A 93 0.56 8.00 14.75
N TYR A 94 -0.05 6.85 14.46
CA TYR A 94 -0.62 6.52 13.14
C TYR A 94 -1.48 7.66 12.58
N GLU A 95 -2.44 8.14 13.37
CA GLU A 95 -3.40 9.16 12.93
C GLU A 95 -2.68 10.41 12.41
N LYS A 96 -1.70 10.92 13.16
CA LYS A 96 -0.97 12.13 12.78
C LYS A 96 -0.06 11.95 11.57
N VAL A 97 0.60 10.80 11.45
CA VAL A 97 1.67 10.60 10.43
C VAL A 97 1.15 9.98 9.13
N ASN A 98 0.05 9.23 9.19
CA ASN A 98 -0.53 8.54 8.05
C ASN A 98 -2.03 8.82 7.90
N GLY A 99 -2.84 8.68 8.97
CA GLY A 99 -4.31 8.83 8.90
C GLY A 99 -4.80 10.19 8.37
N GLU A 100 -4.45 11.28 9.03
CA GLU A 100 -4.80 12.65 8.64
C GLU A 100 -4.20 13.03 7.27
N PRO A 101 -2.89 12.83 7.00
CA PRO A 101 -2.34 13.12 5.67
C PRO A 101 -3.00 12.31 4.55
N TRP A 102 -3.33 11.03 4.81
CA TRP A 102 -4.05 10.18 3.87
C TRP A 102 -5.46 10.71 3.60
N ALA A 103 -6.19 11.10 4.65
CA ALA A 103 -7.52 11.67 4.52
C ALA A 103 -7.53 12.99 3.73
N MET A 104 -6.49 13.81 3.84
CA MET A 104 -6.31 15.02 3.02
C MET A 104 -5.93 14.71 1.56
N PHE A 105 -5.32 13.57 1.31
CA PHE A 105 -4.76 13.22 0.01
C PHE A 105 -5.81 12.66 -0.98
N LYS A 106 -6.71 11.78 -0.52
CA LYS A 106 -7.68 11.08 -1.38
C LYS A 106 -8.74 12.01 -1.98
#